data_AF-A0AA40HIF6-F1
#
_entry.id   AF-A0AA40HIF6-F1
#
_cell.length_a   1.000
_cell.length_b   1.000
_cell.length_c   1.000
_cell.angle_alpha   90.00
_cell.angle_beta   90.00
_cell.angle_gamma   90.00
#
_symmetry.space_group_name_H-M   'P 1'
#
loop_
_entity.id
_entity.type
_entity.pdbx_description
1 polymer ?
#
loop_
_entity_poly.entity_id
_entity_poly.type
_entity_poly.pdbx_seq_one_letter_code
_entity_poly.pdbx_strand_id
1 'polypeptide(L)'
;MEVHAGRFRGQQVSVWDVLASSYLSQARREELLAQHAAGTLALPGLVAILTQVVTETEERLSKLSFPGLRRQVTASQLGVSRVLDPETLQGLAQGTRSPQEVMQMDSVKRYLEGTSCIGGVLVPARDEPGRREKMSVYQAMWKGHLRPGTALVLLEAQAATGFLIDPVRNQRLSVDEAVAAGLVGGEIRDKLLSAERAVTGYTDPYTGEPISLFQAMQKELIVRDHGIRLLEAQIATGGIIDPVHSHRVPVEVAYQNGYFDEEMSRVLADPSDDTKGFFDPNTHENLTYMQLLQKATLDPETGLLFLSLS
;
A
#
# COMPACT_ATOMS: atom_id res chain seq x y z
N MET A 1 30.89 15.90 -0.45
CA MET A 1 29.94 17.02 -0.63
C MET A 1 28.76 16.75 0.28
N GLU A 2 28.19 17.79 0.87
CA GLU A 2 27.02 17.66 1.74
C GLU A 2 25.77 18.07 0.96
N VAL A 3 24.75 17.21 0.97
CA VAL A 3 23.47 17.43 0.30
C VAL A 3 22.36 17.26 1.32
N HIS A 4 21.48 18.25 1.44
CA HIS A 4 20.42 18.28 2.46
C HIS A 4 19.04 17.87 1.95
N ALA A 5 18.95 17.42 0.69
CA ALA A 5 17.70 17.09 0.01
C ALA A 5 17.74 15.69 -0.63
N GLY A 6 16.56 15.09 -0.76
CA GLY A 6 16.34 13.84 -1.48
C GLY A 6 17.02 12.63 -0.86
N ARG A 7 17.41 11.68 -1.73
CA ARG A 7 18.00 10.39 -1.30
C ARG A 7 19.33 10.52 -0.58
N PHE A 8 20.00 11.67 -0.70
CA PHE A 8 21.31 11.94 -0.12
C PHE A 8 21.24 12.78 1.16
N ARG A 9 20.03 13.10 1.64
CA ARG A 9 19.81 13.96 2.80
C ARG A 9 20.58 13.44 4.02
N GLY A 10 21.46 14.28 4.55
CA GLY A 10 22.24 13.99 5.77
C GLY A 10 23.39 13.00 5.56
N GLN A 11 23.76 12.70 4.31
CA GLN A 11 24.88 11.83 3.96
C GLN A 11 26.02 12.65 3.33
N GLN A 12 27.27 12.29 3.63
CA GLN A 12 28.41 12.73 2.83
C GLN A 12 28.49 11.89 1.57
N VAL A 13 28.35 12.55 0.41
CA VAL A 13 28.34 11.89 -0.90
C VAL A 13 29.44 12.44 -1.79
N SER A 14 29.97 11.60 -2.68
CA SER A 14 30.96 12.04 -3.66
C SER A 14 30.29 12.81 -4.79
N VAL A 15 31.08 13.66 -5.47
CA VAL A 15 30.63 14.35 -6.70
C VAL A 15 30.20 13.34 -7.76
N TRP A 16 30.90 12.20 -7.82
CA TRP A 16 30.58 11.13 -8.75
C TRP A 16 29.23 10.46 -8.46
N ASP A 17 28.87 10.26 -7.20
CA ASP A 17 27.58 9.66 -6.82
C ASP A 17 26.39 10.52 -7.26
N VAL A 18 26.54 11.84 -7.19
CA VAL A 18 25.51 12.79 -7.65
C VAL A 18 25.53 12.91 -9.18
N LEU A 19 26.71 12.96 -9.81
CA LEU A 19 26.79 12.94 -11.27
C LEU A 19 26.14 11.68 -11.85
N ALA A 20 26.44 10.51 -11.28
CA ALA A 20 25.92 9.21 -11.68
C ALA A 20 24.45 8.97 -11.27
N SER A 21 23.85 9.90 -10.51
CA SER A 21 22.45 9.81 -10.10
C SER A 21 21.46 10.13 -11.22
N SER A 22 20.18 9.88 -10.96
CA SER A 22 19.05 10.23 -11.83
C SER A 22 18.66 11.72 -11.79
N TYR A 23 19.27 12.52 -10.91
CA TYR A 23 19.01 13.96 -10.86
C TYR A 23 19.47 14.69 -12.13
N LEU A 24 20.39 14.09 -12.90
CA LEU A 24 20.93 14.65 -14.12
C LEU A 24 20.61 13.78 -15.33
N SER A 25 20.26 14.43 -16.44
CA SER A 25 20.23 13.76 -17.74
C SER A 25 21.66 13.46 -18.21
N GLN A 26 21.81 12.45 -19.07
CA GLN A 26 23.11 12.11 -19.65
C GLN A 26 23.75 13.33 -20.35
N ALA A 27 22.98 14.07 -21.14
CA ALA A 27 23.46 15.26 -21.82
C ALA A 27 23.98 16.33 -20.84
N ARG A 28 23.25 16.59 -19.75
CA ARG A 28 23.67 17.59 -18.75
C ARG A 28 24.90 17.12 -17.98
N ARG A 29 25.03 15.82 -17.70
CA ARG A 29 26.21 15.23 -17.08
C ARG A 29 27.44 15.40 -17.97
N GLU A 30 27.34 15.05 -19.25
CA GLU A 30 28.44 15.18 -20.23
C GLU A 30 28.87 16.64 -20.39
N GLU A 31 27.91 17.57 -20.44
CA GLU A 31 28.17 19.02 -20.48
C GLU A 31 29.01 19.49 -19.27
N LEU A 32 28.58 19.13 -18.05
CA LEU A 32 29.28 19.52 -16.82
C LEU A 32 30.68 18.91 -16.73
N LEU A 33 30.84 17.65 -17.14
CA LEU A 33 32.13 16.97 -17.19
C LEU A 33 33.06 17.59 -18.23
N ALA A 34 32.55 17.96 -19.40
CA ALA A 34 33.32 18.64 -20.45
C ALA A 34 33.79 20.04 -20.01
N GLN A 35 32.93 20.81 -19.35
CA GLN A 35 33.31 22.12 -18.78
C GLN A 35 34.37 21.99 -17.69
N HIS A 36 34.26 20.96 -16.83
CA HIS A 36 35.25 20.69 -15.81
C HIS A 36 36.60 20.27 -16.43
N ALA A 37 36.58 19.36 -17.41
CA ALA A 37 37.77 18.89 -18.11
C ALA A 37 38.47 20.02 -18.91
N ALA A 38 37.71 20.97 -19.45
CA ALA A 38 38.24 22.16 -20.12
C ALA A 38 38.79 23.22 -19.16
N GLY A 39 38.68 23.03 -17.84
CA GLY A 39 39.11 23.98 -16.82
C GLY A 39 38.22 25.24 -16.68
N THR A 40 37.11 25.31 -17.43
CA THR A 40 36.15 26.42 -17.37
C THR A 40 35.25 26.34 -16.14
N LEU A 41 35.04 25.14 -15.59
CA LEU A 41 34.29 24.91 -14.36
C LEU A 41 35.19 24.31 -13.27
N ALA A 42 35.50 25.10 -12.23
CA ALA A 42 36.24 24.61 -11.08
C ALA A 42 35.40 23.64 -10.22
N LEU A 43 36.06 22.74 -9.49
CA LEU A 43 35.38 21.74 -8.65
C LEU A 43 34.38 22.34 -7.64
N PRO A 44 34.67 23.45 -6.93
CA PRO A 44 33.68 24.08 -6.06
C PRO A 44 32.43 24.57 -6.81
N GLY A 45 32.61 25.08 -8.03
CA GLY A 45 31.50 25.49 -8.90
C GLY A 45 30.65 24.31 -9.36
N LEU A 46 31.29 23.20 -9.73
CA LEU A 46 30.60 21.95 -10.05
C LEU A 46 29.76 21.45 -8.85
N VAL A 47 30.34 21.42 -7.65
CA VAL A 47 29.62 21.05 -6.42
C VAL A 47 28.39 21.95 -6.19
N ALA A 48 28.54 23.26 -6.37
CA ALA A 48 27.43 24.21 -6.22
C ALA A 48 26.29 23.93 -7.22
N ILE A 49 26.61 23.73 -8.50
CA ILE A 49 25.63 23.39 -9.54
C ILE A 49 24.90 22.08 -9.20
N LEU A 50 25.65 21.04 -8.84
CA LEU A 50 25.06 19.74 -8.49
C LEU A 50 24.14 19.84 -7.28
N THR A 51 24.56 20.56 -6.24
CA THR A 51 23.74 20.78 -5.04
C THR A 51 22.45 21.52 -5.38
N GLN A 52 22.53 22.54 -6.24
CA GLN A 52 21.36 23.29 -6.72
C GLN A 52 20.41 22.40 -7.53
N VAL A 53 20.92 21.62 -8.48
CA VAL A 53 20.10 20.70 -9.28
C VAL A 53 19.35 19.69 -8.40
N VAL A 54 20.01 19.10 -7.41
CA VAL A 54 19.36 18.16 -6.48
C VAL A 54 18.27 18.86 -5.67
N THR A 55 18.58 20.05 -5.12
CA THR A 55 17.64 20.81 -4.29
C THR A 55 16.40 21.22 -5.08
N GLU A 56 16.57 21.80 -6.28
CA GLU A 56 15.46 22.20 -7.15
C GLU A 56 14.62 21.01 -7.60
N THR A 57 15.26 19.87 -7.90
CA THR A 57 14.55 18.65 -8.28
C THR A 57 13.68 18.13 -7.15
N GLU A 58 14.21 18.08 -5.93
CA GLU A 58 13.48 17.63 -4.73
C GLU A 58 12.37 18.60 -4.32
N GLU A 59 12.59 19.91 -4.47
CA GLU A 59 11.54 20.91 -4.28
C GLU A 59 10.38 20.74 -5.28
N ARG A 60 10.67 20.35 -6.52
CA ARG A 60 9.62 20.05 -7.50
C ARG A 60 8.89 18.76 -7.15
N LEU A 61 9.60 17.71 -6.82
CA LEU A 61 9.03 16.41 -6.47
C LEU A 61 8.22 16.43 -5.16
N SER A 62 8.59 17.28 -4.21
CA SER A 62 7.83 17.45 -2.96
C SER A 62 6.50 18.20 -3.16
N LYS A 63 6.36 18.99 -4.23
CA LYS A 63 5.11 19.68 -4.61
C LYS A 63 4.15 18.77 -5.38
N LEU A 64 4.65 17.69 -5.98
CA LEU A 64 3.84 16.69 -6.67
C LEU A 64 3.35 15.66 -5.67
N SER A 65 2.03 15.46 -5.61
CA SER A 65 1.39 14.52 -4.68
C SER A 65 0.41 13.59 -5.39
N PHE A 66 0.29 12.40 -4.83
CA PHE A 66 -0.56 11.31 -5.29
C PHE A 66 -1.50 10.89 -4.16
N PRO A 67 -2.73 10.47 -4.46
CA PRO A 67 -3.61 9.94 -3.44
C PRO A 67 -3.06 8.61 -2.93
N GLY A 68 -2.84 8.53 -1.61
CA GLY A 68 -2.62 7.28 -0.90
C GLY A 68 -3.93 6.76 -0.29
N LEU A 69 -3.80 5.81 0.64
CA LEU A 69 -4.94 5.14 1.28
C LEU A 69 -5.80 6.06 2.18
N ARG A 70 -5.18 7.03 2.86
CA ARG A 70 -5.81 7.96 3.81
C ARG A 70 -5.33 9.40 3.65
N ARG A 71 -4.10 9.59 3.16
CA ARG A 71 -3.49 10.90 2.92
C ARG A 71 -2.76 10.92 1.58
N GLN A 72 -2.43 12.11 1.12
CA GLN A 72 -1.59 12.30 -0.06
C GLN A 72 -0.14 11.90 0.24
N VAL A 73 0.55 11.34 -0.75
CA VAL A 73 1.97 10.98 -0.70
C VAL A 73 2.73 11.71 -1.80
N THR A 74 3.89 12.28 -1.48
CA THR A 74 4.67 13.07 -2.45
C THR A 74 5.48 12.18 -3.39
N ALA A 75 5.82 12.69 -4.58
CA ALA A 75 6.68 11.97 -5.52
C ALA A 75 8.05 11.65 -4.91
N SER A 76 8.61 12.60 -4.15
CA SER A 76 9.88 12.39 -3.41
C SER A 76 9.78 11.21 -2.44
N GLN A 77 8.68 11.12 -1.66
CA GLN A 77 8.46 10.02 -0.74
C GLN A 77 8.27 8.66 -1.44
N LEU A 78 7.58 8.65 -2.60
CA LEU A 78 7.47 7.45 -3.42
C LEU A 78 8.82 7.00 -4.02
N GLY A 79 9.75 7.94 -4.23
CA GLY A 79 11.13 7.62 -4.61
C GLY A 79 11.93 7.00 -3.47
N VAL A 80 11.84 7.56 -2.26
CA VAL A 80 12.49 7.02 -1.05
C VAL A 80 12.02 5.60 -0.76
N SER A 81 10.72 5.34 -0.89
CA SER A 81 10.11 4.01 -0.73
C SER A 81 10.30 3.08 -1.92
N ARG A 82 11.05 3.50 -2.96
CA ARG A 82 11.33 2.72 -4.18
C ARG A 82 10.09 2.27 -4.95
N VAL A 83 8.96 2.96 -4.76
CA VAL A 83 7.72 2.76 -5.53
C VAL A 83 7.85 3.39 -6.90
N LEU A 84 8.47 4.58 -6.97
CA LEU A 84 8.84 5.22 -8.24
C LEU A 84 10.31 4.98 -8.52
N ASP A 85 10.57 4.46 -9.71
CA ASP A 85 11.93 4.30 -10.21
C ASP A 85 12.57 5.67 -10.55
N PRO A 86 13.90 5.73 -10.62
CA PRO A 86 14.61 6.98 -10.85
C PRO A 86 14.28 7.68 -12.18
N GLU A 87 13.91 6.92 -13.23
CA GLU A 87 13.56 7.47 -14.55
C GLU A 87 12.18 8.12 -14.50
N THR A 88 11.22 7.49 -13.82
CA THR A 88 9.88 8.05 -13.61
C THR A 88 9.93 9.32 -12.77
N LEU A 89 10.74 9.34 -11.70
CA LEU A 89 10.96 10.55 -10.89
C LEU A 89 11.58 11.67 -11.73
N GLN A 90 12.58 11.36 -12.55
CA GLN A 90 13.18 12.33 -13.45
C GLN A 90 12.16 12.87 -14.45
N GLY A 91 11.30 12.02 -15.00
CA GLY A 91 10.23 12.44 -15.92
C GLY A 91 9.24 13.41 -15.27
N LEU A 92 8.81 13.12 -14.04
CA LEU A 92 7.96 14.01 -13.24
C LEU A 92 8.68 15.33 -12.91
N ALA A 93 9.95 15.25 -12.52
CA ALA A 93 10.80 16.38 -12.22
C ALA A 93 11.20 17.19 -13.46
N GLN A 94 11.00 16.70 -14.68
CA GLN A 94 11.22 17.47 -15.91
C GLN A 94 9.92 17.94 -16.55
N GLY A 95 8.78 17.39 -16.11
CA GLY A 95 7.46 17.64 -16.70
C GLY A 95 7.22 16.88 -18.00
N THR A 96 8.05 15.89 -18.31
CA THR A 96 7.88 15.01 -19.49
C THR A 96 6.89 13.88 -19.22
N ARG A 97 6.56 13.62 -17.95
CA ARG A 97 5.47 12.73 -17.52
C ARG A 97 4.52 13.47 -16.59
N SER A 98 3.23 13.18 -16.71
CA SER A 98 2.22 13.74 -15.81
C SER A 98 1.97 12.83 -14.59
N PRO A 99 1.54 13.37 -13.44
CA PRO A 99 1.12 12.56 -12.30
C PRO A 99 0.00 11.57 -12.66
N GLN A 100 -0.92 11.96 -13.54
CA GLN A 100 -2.01 11.10 -14.00
C GLN A 100 -1.51 9.88 -14.77
N GLU A 101 -0.52 10.04 -15.65
CA GLU A 101 0.11 8.91 -16.36
C GLU A 101 0.79 7.96 -15.39
N VAL A 102 1.52 8.49 -14.41
CA VAL A 102 2.21 7.68 -13.40
C VAL A 102 1.22 6.89 -12.54
N MET A 103 0.09 7.49 -12.18
CA MET A 103 -1.00 6.78 -11.48
C MET A 103 -1.62 5.66 -12.30
N GLN A 104 -1.54 5.70 -13.64
CA GLN A 104 -2.09 4.64 -14.48
C GLN A 104 -1.15 3.42 -14.60
N MET A 105 0.11 3.53 -14.18
CA MET A 105 1.08 2.44 -14.23
C MET A 105 0.75 1.36 -13.18
N ASP A 106 0.62 0.10 -13.61
CA ASP A 106 0.30 -1.02 -12.71
C ASP A 106 1.33 -1.21 -11.59
N SER A 107 2.60 -0.91 -11.87
CA SER A 107 3.67 -0.92 -10.88
C SER A 107 3.44 0.07 -9.74
N VAL A 108 2.75 1.19 -9.99
CA VAL A 108 2.47 2.24 -9.00
C VAL A 108 1.11 2.01 -8.33
N LYS A 109 0.08 1.64 -9.10
CA LYS A 109 -1.27 1.32 -8.58
C LYS A 109 -1.23 0.27 -7.47
N ARG A 110 -0.42 -0.77 -7.65
CA ARG A 110 -0.21 -1.81 -6.63
C ARG A 110 0.16 -1.24 -5.26
N TYR A 111 0.95 -0.17 -5.22
CA TYR A 111 1.42 0.42 -3.98
C TYR A 111 0.50 1.52 -3.44
N LEU A 112 -0.13 2.31 -4.32
CA LEU A 112 -1.06 3.36 -3.90
C LEU A 112 -2.43 2.83 -3.50
N GLU A 113 -2.97 1.89 -4.28
CA GLU A 113 -4.34 1.37 -4.13
C GLU A 113 -4.36 -0.08 -3.63
N GLY A 114 -3.39 -0.90 -4.04
CA GLY A 114 -3.36 -2.34 -3.77
C GLY A 114 -3.77 -3.18 -4.98
N THR A 115 -3.62 -4.50 -4.86
CA THR A 115 -4.21 -5.48 -5.78
C THR A 115 -5.48 -6.03 -5.13
N SER A 116 -6.63 -5.71 -5.73
CA SER A 116 -8.02 -6.03 -5.33
C SER A 116 -8.19 -7.05 -4.18
N CYS A 117 -8.95 -6.68 -3.15
CA CYS A 117 -9.36 -7.58 -2.07
C CYS A 117 -10.70 -8.27 -2.39
N ILE A 118 -11.14 -9.20 -1.55
CA ILE A 118 -12.48 -9.79 -1.65
C ILE A 118 -13.50 -8.69 -1.36
N GLY A 119 -14.09 -8.13 -2.41
CA GLY A 119 -15.03 -7.00 -2.34
C GLY A 119 -16.45 -7.40 -1.94
N GLY A 120 -16.81 -8.67 -2.11
CA GLY A 120 -18.15 -9.16 -1.78
C GLY A 120 -18.32 -10.65 -2.04
N VAL A 121 -19.57 -11.06 -2.14
CA VAL A 121 -19.95 -12.44 -2.48
C VAL A 121 -20.91 -12.50 -3.66
N LEU A 122 -20.89 -13.61 -4.38
CA LEU A 122 -21.86 -13.94 -5.41
C LEU A 122 -22.80 -15.02 -4.87
N VAL A 123 -24.07 -14.66 -4.69
CA VAL A 123 -25.10 -15.56 -4.16
C VAL A 123 -26.02 -16.04 -5.30
N PRO A 124 -26.45 -17.31 -5.33
CA PRO A 124 -27.46 -17.75 -6.29
C PRO A 124 -28.75 -16.94 -6.16
N ALA A 125 -29.23 -16.38 -7.28
CA ALA A 125 -30.46 -15.61 -7.30
C ALA A 125 -31.66 -16.55 -7.15
N ARG A 126 -32.71 -16.11 -6.43
CA ARG A 126 -33.90 -16.93 -6.15
C ARG A 126 -34.89 -16.99 -7.31
N ASP A 127 -34.85 -15.99 -8.19
CA ASP A 127 -35.78 -15.74 -9.27
C ASP A 127 -35.37 -16.41 -10.59
N GLU A 128 -34.07 -16.63 -10.82
CA GLU A 128 -33.57 -17.22 -12.06
C GLU A 128 -32.43 -18.23 -11.81
N PRO A 129 -32.62 -19.51 -12.19
CA PRO A 129 -31.57 -20.52 -12.09
C PRO A 129 -30.32 -20.14 -12.88
N GLY A 130 -29.15 -20.15 -12.24
CA GLY A 130 -27.86 -19.83 -12.86
C GLY A 130 -27.46 -18.35 -12.78
N ARG A 131 -28.39 -17.45 -12.45
CA ARG A 131 -28.06 -16.05 -12.18
C ARG A 131 -27.44 -15.91 -10.78
N ARG A 132 -26.41 -15.06 -10.65
CA ARG A 132 -25.79 -14.72 -9.36
C ARG A 132 -26.02 -13.25 -9.02
N GLU A 133 -26.35 -12.97 -7.77
CA GLU A 133 -26.49 -11.62 -7.20
C GLU A 133 -25.18 -11.21 -6.52
N LYS A 134 -24.66 -10.03 -6.88
CA LYS A 134 -23.51 -9.39 -6.22
C LYS A 134 -23.97 -8.78 -4.90
N MET A 135 -23.28 -9.07 -3.80
CA MET A 135 -23.66 -8.61 -2.47
C MET A 135 -22.44 -8.24 -1.63
N SER A 136 -22.56 -7.22 -0.77
CA SER A 136 -21.51 -6.92 0.20
C SER A 136 -21.37 -8.04 1.24
N VAL A 137 -20.19 -8.19 1.83
CA VAL A 137 -19.95 -9.19 2.87
C VAL A 137 -20.90 -9.01 4.06
N TYR A 138 -21.15 -7.77 4.47
CA TYR A 138 -22.06 -7.44 5.56
C TYR A 138 -23.52 -7.76 5.23
N GLN A 139 -23.98 -7.45 4.01
CA GLN A 139 -25.32 -7.83 3.56
C GLN A 139 -25.49 -9.35 3.53
N ALA A 140 -24.47 -10.09 3.09
CA ALA A 140 -24.49 -11.55 3.06
C ALA A 140 -24.56 -12.16 4.46
N MET A 141 -23.90 -11.53 5.44
CA MET A 141 -24.04 -11.89 6.85
C MET A 141 -25.48 -11.71 7.34
N TRP A 142 -26.06 -10.53 7.13
CA TRP A 142 -27.42 -10.22 7.59
C TRP A 142 -28.51 -11.05 6.93
N LYS A 143 -28.33 -11.39 5.64
CA LYS A 143 -29.24 -12.30 4.93
C LYS A 143 -29.00 -13.78 5.25
N GLY A 144 -28.01 -14.11 6.09
CA GLY A 144 -27.72 -15.47 6.54
C GLY A 144 -26.92 -16.34 5.56
N HIS A 145 -26.34 -15.75 4.51
CA HIS A 145 -25.46 -16.44 3.56
C HIS A 145 -24.03 -16.63 4.12
N LEU A 146 -23.60 -15.76 5.03
CA LEU A 146 -22.34 -15.90 5.76
C LEU A 146 -22.58 -15.96 7.26
N ARG A 147 -21.80 -16.78 7.96
CA ARG A 147 -21.77 -16.77 9.42
C ARG A 147 -21.17 -15.44 9.91
N PRO A 148 -21.64 -14.87 11.04
CA PRO A 148 -21.13 -13.60 11.55
C PRO A 148 -19.61 -13.56 11.75
N GLY A 149 -19.01 -14.64 12.25
CA GLY A 149 -17.55 -14.74 12.41
C GLY A 149 -16.79 -14.65 11.09
N THR A 150 -17.22 -15.41 10.07
CA THR A 150 -16.58 -15.39 8.74
C THR A 150 -16.71 -14.02 8.07
N ALA A 151 -17.88 -13.39 8.17
CA ALA A 151 -18.12 -12.07 7.60
C ALA A 151 -17.26 -11.00 8.28
N LEU A 152 -17.17 -11.02 9.61
CA LEU A 152 -16.33 -10.07 10.35
C LEU A 152 -14.86 -10.17 9.93
N VAL A 153 -14.31 -11.38 9.81
CA VAL A 153 -12.92 -11.59 9.40
C VAL A 153 -12.64 -11.04 7.99
N LEU A 154 -13.58 -11.22 7.05
CA LEU A 154 -13.47 -10.66 5.70
C LEU A 154 -13.55 -9.13 5.70
N LEU A 155 -14.43 -8.54 6.53
CA LEU A 155 -14.55 -7.08 6.67
C LEU A 155 -13.31 -6.47 7.36
N GLU A 156 -12.73 -7.15 8.35
CA GLU A 156 -11.47 -6.75 8.98
C GLU A 156 -10.32 -6.77 7.95
N ALA A 157 -10.27 -7.78 7.08
CA ALA A 157 -9.28 -7.83 5.99
C ALA A 157 -9.48 -6.67 4.99
N GLN A 158 -10.72 -6.33 4.62
CA GLN A 158 -11.00 -5.15 3.81
C GLN A 158 -10.50 -3.86 4.49
N ALA A 159 -10.84 -3.66 5.77
CA ALA A 159 -10.41 -2.49 6.54
C ALA A 159 -8.88 -2.40 6.66
N ALA A 160 -8.20 -3.51 6.94
CA ALA A 160 -6.74 -3.56 7.09
C ALA A 160 -5.96 -3.46 5.77
N THR A 161 -6.63 -3.63 4.63
CA THR A 161 -6.05 -3.49 3.29
C THR A 161 -6.42 -2.17 2.62
N GLY A 162 -7.14 -1.29 3.31
CA GLY A 162 -7.37 0.07 2.87
C GLY A 162 -8.82 0.50 3.01
N PHE A 163 -9.80 -0.27 2.53
CA PHE A 163 -11.17 0.23 2.43
C PHE A 163 -12.19 -0.89 2.56
N LEU A 164 -13.32 -0.57 3.18
CA LEU A 164 -14.53 -1.35 3.04
C LEU A 164 -15.11 -1.12 1.65
N ILE A 165 -15.58 -2.21 1.03
CA ILE A 165 -16.02 -2.21 -0.35
C ILE A 165 -17.55 -2.27 -0.42
N ASP A 166 -18.16 -1.31 -1.09
CA ASP A 166 -19.55 -1.43 -1.59
C ASP A 166 -19.48 -1.95 -3.04
N PRO A 167 -19.69 -3.27 -3.26
CA PRO A 167 -19.60 -3.84 -4.60
C PRO A 167 -20.76 -3.42 -5.52
N VAL A 168 -21.88 -2.92 -4.98
CA VAL A 168 -23.06 -2.51 -5.76
C VAL A 168 -22.86 -1.11 -6.32
N ARG A 169 -22.30 -0.21 -5.50
CA ARG A 169 -21.98 1.17 -5.91
C ARG A 169 -20.55 1.35 -6.42
N ASN A 170 -19.74 0.30 -6.38
CA ASN A 170 -18.31 0.30 -6.66
C ASN A 170 -17.56 1.39 -5.87
N GLN A 171 -17.86 1.49 -4.57
CA GLN A 171 -17.25 2.49 -3.67
C GLN A 171 -16.24 1.84 -2.73
N ARG A 172 -15.22 2.63 -2.38
CA ARG A 172 -14.20 2.32 -1.38
C ARG A 172 -14.35 3.33 -0.26
N LEU A 173 -14.64 2.86 0.94
CA LEU A 173 -14.99 3.71 2.08
C LEU A 173 -14.07 3.39 3.27
N SER A 174 -13.73 4.42 4.05
CA SER A 174 -13.22 4.22 5.41
C SER A 174 -14.30 3.59 6.30
N VAL A 175 -13.92 3.09 7.47
CA VAL A 175 -14.88 2.45 8.38
C VAL A 175 -15.99 3.42 8.80
N ASP A 176 -15.64 4.66 9.14
CA ASP A 176 -16.62 5.67 9.55
C ASP A 176 -17.55 6.06 8.40
N GLU A 177 -17.03 6.22 7.17
CA GLU A 177 -17.84 6.48 5.99
C GLU A 177 -18.78 5.32 5.66
N ALA A 178 -18.31 4.08 5.79
CA ALA A 178 -19.11 2.88 5.56
C ALA A 178 -20.27 2.75 6.56
N VAL A 179 -20.05 3.10 7.84
CA VAL A 179 -21.11 3.16 8.85
C VAL A 179 -22.11 4.26 8.50
N ALA A 180 -21.63 5.46 8.16
CA ALA A 180 -22.49 6.59 7.80
C ALA A 180 -23.32 6.31 6.53
N ALA A 181 -22.77 5.60 5.57
CA ALA A 181 -23.45 5.17 4.34
C ALA A 181 -24.36 3.94 4.53
N GLY A 182 -24.34 3.31 5.71
CA GLY A 182 -25.09 2.08 6.00
C GLY A 182 -24.58 0.84 5.27
N LEU A 183 -23.34 0.84 4.79
CA LEU A 183 -22.68 -0.33 4.21
C LEU A 183 -22.42 -1.40 5.28
N VAL A 184 -22.07 -0.96 6.49
CA VAL A 184 -21.89 -1.78 7.70
C VAL A 184 -22.64 -1.16 8.88
N GLY A 185 -22.98 -1.99 9.87
CA GLY A 185 -23.68 -1.55 11.08
C GLY A 185 -22.75 -1.03 12.17
N GLY A 186 -23.29 -0.21 13.05
CA GLY A 186 -22.55 0.39 14.16
C GLY A 186 -22.05 -0.65 15.18
N GLU A 187 -22.65 -1.83 15.24
CA GLU A 187 -22.32 -2.90 16.20
C GLU A 187 -20.95 -3.55 15.95
N ILE A 188 -20.42 -3.46 14.73
CA ILE A 188 -19.08 -3.95 14.38
C ILE A 188 -18.05 -2.83 14.19
N ARG A 189 -18.47 -1.56 14.31
CA ARG A 189 -17.63 -0.38 14.04
C ARG A 189 -16.29 -0.43 14.77
N ASP A 190 -16.30 -0.66 16.08
CA ASP A 190 -15.06 -0.61 16.89
C ASP A 190 -14.08 -1.73 16.53
N LYS A 191 -14.58 -2.90 16.12
CA LYS A 191 -13.75 -4.01 15.64
C LYS A 191 -13.11 -3.65 14.30
N LEU A 192 -13.88 -3.07 13.40
CA LEU A 192 -13.38 -2.64 12.09
C LEU A 192 -12.40 -1.47 12.21
N LEU A 193 -12.63 -0.51 13.12
CA LEU A 193 -11.67 0.56 13.43
C LEU A 193 -10.37 0.00 14.01
N SER A 194 -10.45 -1.06 14.83
CA SER A 194 -9.25 -1.75 15.32
C SER A 194 -8.44 -2.34 14.16
N ALA A 195 -9.09 -2.93 13.16
CA ALA A 195 -8.42 -3.45 11.97
C ALA A 195 -7.91 -2.34 11.03
N GLU A 196 -8.66 -1.23 10.88
CA GLU A 196 -8.28 -0.07 10.07
C GLU A 196 -7.00 0.61 10.56
N ARG A 197 -6.65 0.46 11.85
CA ARG A 197 -5.35 0.90 12.40
C ARG A 197 -4.15 0.23 11.74
N ALA A 198 -4.32 -0.91 11.09
CA ALA A 198 -3.27 -1.48 10.23
C ALA A 198 -2.93 -0.60 9.01
N VAL A 199 -3.79 0.36 8.67
CA VAL A 199 -3.62 1.34 7.59
C VAL A 199 -3.28 2.73 8.16
N THR A 200 -3.97 3.16 9.21
CA THR A 200 -3.80 4.51 9.80
C THR A 200 -2.69 4.60 10.84
N GLY A 201 -2.23 3.46 11.35
CA GLY A 201 -1.23 3.34 12.41
C GLY A 201 -1.86 3.03 13.77
N TYR A 202 -1.17 2.20 14.54
CA TYR A 202 -1.46 1.99 15.97
C TYR A 202 -0.74 3.07 16.77
N THR A 203 -1.36 3.60 17.82
CA THR A 203 -0.69 4.59 18.68
C THR A 203 0.28 3.89 19.62
N ASP A 204 1.56 4.24 19.56
CA ASP A 204 2.53 3.78 20.55
C ASP A 204 2.25 4.47 21.90
N PRO A 205 1.96 3.72 22.98
CA PRO A 205 1.63 4.30 24.29
C PRO A 205 2.78 5.11 24.92
N TYR A 206 4.01 4.92 24.47
CA TYR A 206 5.18 5.62 25.02
C TYR A 206 5.52 6.92 24.29
N THR A 207 5.34 6.97 22.97
CA THR A 207 5.72 8.13 22.14
C THR A 207 4.52 8.92 21.64
N GLY A 208 3.32 8.31 21.59
CA GLY A 208 2.14 8.88 20.96
C GLY A 208 2.15 8.84 19.42
N GLU A 209 3.24 8.36 18.82
CA GLU A 209 3.42 8.30 17.37
C GLU A 209 2.71 7.08 16.76
N PRO A 210 2.27 7.16 15.49
CA PRO A 210 1.73 6.02 14.78
C PRO A 210 2.83 5.01 14.43
N ILE A 211 2.62 3.75 14.81
CA ILE A 211 3.47 2.61 14.48
C ILE A 211 2.74 1.63 13.57
N SER A 212 3.51 0.82 12.83
CA SER A 212 2.96 -0.19 11.91
C SER A 212 2.25 -1.32 12.65
N LEU A 213 1.45 -2.08 11.90
CA LEU A 213 0.83 -3.31 12.40
C LEU A 213 1.86 -4.27 13.00
N PHE A 214 2.99 -4.46 12.32
CA PHE A 214 4.04 -5.35 12.77
C PHE A 214 4.72 -4.85 14.06
N GLN A 215 5.01 -3.56 14.16
CA GLN A 215 5.55 -2.96 15.38
C GLN A 215 4.57 -3.06 16.54
N ALA A 216 3.27 -2.89 16.27
CA ALA A 216 2.22 -3.09 17.27
C ALA A 216 2.17 -4.54 17.76
N MET A 217 2.40 -5.52 16.89
CA MET A 217 2.52 -6.93 17.29
C MET A 217 3.75 -7.17 18.17
N GLN A 218 4.91 -6.62 17.80
CA GLN A 218 6.15 -6.73 18.60
C GLN A 218 6.01 -6.10 19.99
N LYS A 219 5.16 -5.08 20.11
CA LYS A 219 4.83 -4.40 21.38
C LYS A 219 3.60 -4.97 22.09
N GLU A 220 3.05 -6.08 21.60
CA GLU A 220 1.88 -6.76 22.17
C GLU A 220 0.61 -5.88 22.27
N LEU A 221 0.49 -4.85 21.43
CA LEU A 221 -0.69 -3.96 21.37
C LEU A 221 -1.87 -4.60 20.61
N ILE A 222 -1.60 -5.68 19.88
CA ILE A 222 -2.58 -6.49 19.18
C ILE A 222 -2.24 -7.97 19.40
N VAL A 223 -3.28 -8.80 19.50
CA VAL A 223 -3.14 -10.26 19.59
C VAL A 223 -2.42 -10.77 18.36
N ARG A 224 -1.38 -11.60 18.57
CA ARG A 224 -0.48 -12.08 17.51
C ARG A 224 -1.20 -12.71 16.34
N ASP A 225 -2.12 -13.64 16.57
CA ASP A 225 -2.86 -14.35 15.50
C ASP A 225 -3.74 -13.40 14.68
N HIS A 226 -4.33 -12.40 15.34
CA HIS A 226 -5.08 -11.35 14.65
C HIS A 226 -4.12 -10.52 13.78
N GLY A 227 -2.97 -10.11 14.31
CA GLY A 227 -1.97 -9.36 13.56
C GLY A 227 -1.42 -10.12 12.33
N ILE A 228 -1.11 -11.42 12.49
CA ILE A 228 -0.67 -12.31 11.41
C ILE A 228 -1.70 -12.32 10.27
N ARG A 229 -2.98 -12.50 10.59
CA ARG A 229 -4.07 -12.51 9.61
C ARG A 229 -4.18 -11.19 8.83
N LEU A 230 -4.01 -10.05 9.50
CA LEU A 230 -4.06 -8.74 8.83
C LEU A 230 -2.81 -8.49 7.96
N LEU A 231 -1.62 -8.90 8.41
CA LEU A 231 -0.39 -8.82 7.62
C LEU A 231 -0.47 -9.65 6.35
N GLU A 232 -0.99 -10.86 6.48
CA GLU A 232 -1.23 -11.76 5.36
C GLU A 232 -2.13 -11.12 4.30
N ALA A 233 -3.24 -10.50 4.72
CA ALA A 233 -4.14 -9.78 3.83
C ALA A 233 -3.46 -8.60 3.13
N GLN A 234 -2.59 -7.85 3.81
CA GLN A 234 -1.81 -6.75 3.21
C GLN A 234 -0.84 -7.25 2.13
N ILE A 235 -0.06 -8.28 2.44
CA ILE A 235 0.91 -8.87 1.49
C ILE A 235 0.18 -9.39 0.25
N ALA A 236 -0.90 -10.13 0.46
CA ALA A 236 -1.69 -10.69 -0.62
C ALA A 236 -2.37 -9.63 -1.51
N THR A 237 -2.59 -8.41 -0.98
CA THR A 237 -3.21 -7.29 -1.69
C THR A 237 -2.22 -6.20 -2.09
N GLY A 238 -0.93 -6.52 -2.21
CA GLY A 238 0.05 -5.67 -2.87
C GLY A 238 1.32 -5.39 -2.07
N GLY A 239 1.30 -5.56 -0.75
CA GLY A 239 2.46 -5.33 0.12
C GLY A 239 2.10 -4.75 1.48
N ILE A 240 3.12 -4.61 2.32
CA ILE A 240 3.00 -4.06 3.69
C ILE A 240 2.65 -2.58 3.62
N ILE A 241 1.74 -2.12 4.49
CA ILE A 241 1.32 -0.72 4.53
C ILE A 241 2.23 0.09 5.46
N ASP A 242 2.74 1.22 4.95
CA ASP A 242 3.35 2.27 5.75
C ASP A 242 2.24 3.18 6.32
N PRO A 243 1.99 3.17 7.64
CA PRO A 243 0.92 3.98 8.22
C PRO A 243 1.23 5.48 8.18
N VAL A 244 2.50 5.88 8.19
CA VAL A 244 2.94 7.27 8.23
C VAL A 244 2.78 7.93 6.87
N HIS A 245 3.18 7.23 5.80
CA HIS A 245 3.12 7.73 4.43
C HIS A 245 1.93 7.19 3.63
N SER A 246 1.09 6.35 4.25
CA SER A 246 -0.22 5.92 3.76
C SER A 246 -0.23 5.29 2.37
N HIS A 247 0.79 4.48 2.08
CA HIS A 247 0.86 3.66 0.88
C HIS A 247 1.54 2.34 1.23
N ARG A 248 1.43 1.35 0.36
CA ARG A 248 2.16 0.09 0.52
C ARG A 248 3.61 0.28 0.08
N VAL A 249 4.50 -0.47 0.70
CA VAL A 249 5.94 -0.47 0.37
C VAL A 249 6.39 -1.85 -0.09
N PRO A 250 7.43 -1.93 -0.95
CA PRO A 250 8.11 -3.19 -1.25
C PRO A 250 8.64 -3.86 0.03
N VAL A 251 8.78 -5.19 0.00
CA VAL A 251 9.18 -5.98 1.19
C VAL A 251 10.55 -5.57 1.72
N GLU A 252 11.49 -5.24 0.83
CA GLU A 252 12.84 -4.81 1.21
C GLU A 252 12.83 -3.47 1.96
N VAL A 253 11.90 -2.59 1.58
CA VAL A 253 11.70 -1.29 2.23
C VAL A 253 10.96 -1.49 3.55
N ALA A 254 10.01 -2.43 3.62
CA ALA A 254 9.36 -2.81 4.86
C ALA A 254 10.37 -3.33 5.90
N TYR A 255 11.35 -4.14 5.48
CA TYR A 255 12.45 -4.59 6.34
C TYR A 255 13.30 -3.44 6.88
N GLN A 256 13.71 -2.52 6.00
CA GLN A 256 14.54 -1.36 6.37
C GLN A 256 13.83 -0.44 7.38
N ASN A 257 12.52 -0.28 7.25
CA ASN A 257 11.71 0.56 8.13
C ASN A 257 11.24 -0.18 9.40
N GLY A 258 11.54 -1.47 9.54
CA GLY A 258 11.05 -2.29 10.66
C GLY A 258 9.53 -2.48 10.65
N TYR A 259 8.90 -2.40 9.47
CA TYR A 259 7.48 -2.69 9.28
C TYR A 259 7.20 -4.17 9.00
N PHE A 260 8.26 -4.94 8.78
CA PHE A 260 8.23 -6.38 8.56
C PHE A 260 9.64 -6.94 8.79
N ASP A 261 9.78 -8.26 8.91
CA ASP A 261 11.10 -8.91 8.99
C ASP A 261 11.12 -10.30 8.33
N GLU A 262 12.32 -10.86 8.19
CA GLU A 262 12.51 -12.16 7.56
C GLU A 262 11.86 -13.30 8.36
N GLU A 263 11.81 -13.20 9.69
CA GLU A 263 11.20 -14.22 10.53
C GLU A 263 9.70 -14.32 10.24
N MET A 264 8.99 -13.20 10.28
CA MET A 264 7.58 -13.13 9.94
C MET A 264 7.33 -13.52 8.47
N SER A 265 8.24 -13.17 7.56
CA SER A 265 8.16 -13.63 6.17
C SER A 265 8.18 -15.16 6.07
N ARG A 266 9.01 -15.86 6.86
CA ARG A 266 9.03 -17.33 6.89
C ARG A 266 7.77 -17.90 7.52
N VAL A 267 7.26 -17.28 8.59
CA VAL A 267 5.98 -17.67 9.21
C VAL A 267 4.85 -17.62 8.19
N LEU A 268 4.71 -16.51 7.46
CA LEU A 268 3.64 -16.34 6.46
C LEU A 268 3.83 -17.19 5.20
N ALA A 269 5.05 -17.64 4.90
CA ALA A 269 5.33 -18.54 3.79
C ALA A 269 4.95 -20.01 4.10
N ASP A 270 4.87 -20.39 5.38
CA ASP A 270 4.47 -21.73 5.80
C ASP A 270 2.94 -21.78 6.04
N PRO A 271 2.17 -22.53 5.22
CA PRO A 271 0.72 -22.67 5.37
C PRO A 271 0.36 -23.63 6.52
N SER A 272 0.86 -23.33 7.71
CA SER A 272 0.50 -23.98 8.98
C SER A 272 -0.87 -23.50 9.48
N ASP A 273 -1.37 -24.06 10.58
CA ASP A 273 -2.66 -23.63 11.15
C ASP A 273 -2.62 -22.20 11.69
N ASP A 274 -1.43 -21.71 12.05
CA ASP A 274 -1.23 -20.35 12.58
C ASP A 274 -1.44 -19.26 11.51
N THR A 275 -1.34 -19.60 10.22
CA THR A 275 -1.52 -18.65 9.09
C THR A 275 -2.86 -18.80 8.39
N LYS A 276 -3.61 -19.88 8.65
CA LYS A 276 -4.94 -20.11 8.06
C LYS A 276 -6.05 -19.39 8.82
N GLY A 277 -5.96 -18.06 8.84
CA GLY A 277 -6.87 -17.20 9.59
C GLY A 277 -8.25 -16.99 8.96
N PHE A 278 -8.48 -17.49 7.73
CA PHE A 278 -9.72 -17.31 6.97
C PHE A 278 -10.46 -18.63 6.79
N PHE A 279 -11.78 -18.56 6.57
CA PHE A 279 -12.63 -19.73 6.45
C PHE A 279 -13.36 -19.73 5.11
N ASP A 280 -13.27 -20.83 4.36
CA ASP A 280 -14.03 -21.02 3.12
C ASP A 280 -15.50 -21.36 3.47
N PRO A 281 -16.47 -20.51 3.10
CA PRO A 281 -17.87 -20.76 3.40
C PRO A 281 -18.45 -22.00 2.69
N ASN A 282 -17.83 -22.49 1.61
CA ASN A 282 -18.31 -23.64 0.85
C ASN A 282 -17.68 -24.96 1.32
N THR A 283 -16.35 -24.99 1.51
CA THR A 283 -15.64 -26.24 1.90
C THR A 283 -15.52 -26.43 3.40
N HIS A 284 -15.78 -25.38 4.19
CA HIS A 284 -15.57 -25.35 5.64
C HIS A 284 -14.12 -25.58 6.08
N GLU A 285 -13.16 -25.26 5.21
CA GLU A 285 -11.73 -25.36 5.49
C GLU A 285 -11.15 -24.02 5.92
N ASN A 286 -10.16 -24.07 6.81
CA ASN A 286 -9.34 -22.91 7.13
C ASN A 286 -8.30 -22.70 6.01
N LEU A 287 -8.19 -21.47 5.52
CA LEU A 287 -7.33 -21.08 4.41
C LEU A 287 -6.53 -19.82 4.76
N THR A 288 -5.42 -19.68 4.06
CA THR A 288 -4.72 -18.40 3.90
C THR A 288 -5.58 -17.42 3.10
N TYR A 289 -5.39 -16.11 3.30
CA TYR A 289 -6.06 -15.11 2.47
C TYR A 289 -5.71 -15.26 0.99
N MET A 290 -4.46 -15.63 0.68
CA MET A 290 -4.02 -15.86 -0.70
C MET A 290 -4.77 -17.04 -1.34
N GLN A 291 -4.94 -18.16 -0.63
CA GLN A 291 -5.75 -19.28 -1.12
C GLN A 291 -7.21 -18.87 -1.33
N LEU A 292 -7.75 -18.02 -0.46
CA LEU A 292 -9.12 -17.54 -0.59
C LEU A 292 -9.29 -16.60 -1.81
N LEU A 293 -8.31 -15.73 -2.07
CA LEU A 293 -8.29 -14.89 -3.28
C LEU A 293 -8.21 -15.74 -4.57
N GLN A 294 -7.44 -16.83 -4.56
CA GLN A 294 -7.34 -17.75 -5.71
C GLN A 294 -8.67 -18.46 -6.03
N LYS A 295 -9.55 -18.63 -5.03
CA LYS A 295 -10.91 -19.16 -5.21
C LYS A 295 -11.93 -18.09 -5.61
N ALA A 296 -11.58 -16.81 -5.49
CA ALA A 296 -12.50 -15.72 -5.81
C ALA A 296 -12.62 -15.50 -7.33
N THR A 297 -13.78 -15.01 -7.76
CA THR A 297 -14.06 -14.67 -9.16
C THR A 297 -13.88 -13.18 -9.37
N LEU A 298 -13.10 -12.80 -10.39
CA LEU A 298 -12.94 -11.40 -10.78
C LEU A 298 -14.17 -10.94 -11.57
N ASP A 299 -14.79 -9.86 -11.13
CA ASP A 299 -15.85 -9.20 -11.87
C ASP A 299 -15.23 -8.25 -12.92
N PRO A 300 -15.43 -8.49 -14.23
CA PRO A 300 -14.80 -7.70 -15.28
C PRO A 300 -15.30 -6.25 -15.33
N GLU A 301 -16.49 -5.98 -14.79
CA GLU A 301 -17.07 -4.63 -14.79
C GLU A 301 -16.44 -3.72 -13.74
N THR A 302 -16.17 -4.26 -12.55
CA THR A 302 -15.70 -3.47 -11.39
C THR A 302 -14.23 -3.72 -11.06
N GLY A 303 -13.65 -4.83 -11.51
CA GLY A 303 -12.32 -5.30 -11.10
C GLY A 303 -12.26 -5.83 -9.66
N LEU A 304 -13.42 -6.03 -9.02
CA LEU A 304 -13.51 -6.57 -7.66
C LEU A 304 -13.52 -8.10 -7.66
N LEU A 305 -12.94 -8.71 -6.63
CA LEU A 305 -12.99 -10.15 -6.41
C LEU A 305 -14.20 -10.51 -5.55
N PHE A 306 -14.91 -11.57 -5.93
CA PHE A 306 -16.06 -12.07 -5.20
C PHE A 306 -15.92 -13.54 -4.84
N LEU A 307 -16.32 -13.89 -3.62
CA LEU A 307 -16.49 -15.30 -3.25
C LEU A 307 -17.84 -15.82 -3.74
N SER A 308 -17.78 -16.86 -4.57
CA SER A 308 -18.98 -17.58 -5.00
C SER A 308 -19.51 -18.43 -3.86
N LEU A 309 -20.73 -18.16 -3.38
CA LEU A 309 -21.42 -19.01 -2.42
C LEU A 309 -22.28 -20.05 -3.15
N SER A 310 -22.35 -21.26 -2.61
CA SER A 310 -23.20 -22.36 -3.09
C SER A 310 -24.36 -22.64 -2.16
#